data_AF-A0A0H5RA13-F1
#
_entry.id   AF-A0A0H5RA13-F1
#
_cell.length_a   1.000
_cell.length_b   1.000
_cell.length_c   1.000
_cell.angle_alpha   90.00
_cell.angle_beta   90.00
_cell.angle_gamma   90.00
#
_symmetry.space_group_name_H-M   'P 1'
#
loop_
_entity.id
_entity.type
_entity.pdbx_description
1 polymer ?
#
loop_
_entity_poly.entity_id
_entity_poly.type
_entity_poly.pdbx_seq_one_letter_code
_entity_poly.pdbx_strand_id
1 'polypeptide(L)'
;MATYPVAVVQNEMSPELYSEFIKVFNDLVEKADGLCPTAEALVDRVHENAAVFHQGWNAIRTVDEDAWTHMSSIDDGTLVRFRAGLCFRWTYIVFRIKQSDNSRSHYRT
;
A
#
# COMPACT_ATOMS: atom_id res chain seq x y z
N MET A 1 -12.98 9.42 13.93
CA MET A 1 -13.09 8.51 12.78
C MET A 1 -13.24 7.10 13.31
N ALA A 2 -14.27 6.37 12.88
CA ALA A 2 -14.35 4.95 13.16
C ALA A 2 -13.30 4.23 12.30
N THR A 3 -12.43 3.43 12.91
CA THR A 3 -11.42 2.66 12.18
C THR A 3 -12.12 1.47 11.53
N TYR A 4 -12.05 1.35 10.20
CA TYR A 4 -12.55 0.17 9.52
C TYR A 4 -11.68 -1.04 9.90
N PRO A 5 -12.29 -2.19 10.23
CA PRO A 5 -11.51 -3.34 10.68
C PRO A 5 -10.62 -3.87 9.56
N VAL A 6 -9.32 -3.95 9.85
CA VAL A 6 -8.31 -4.60 9.00
C VAL A 6 -7.58 -5.66 9.83
N ALA A 7 -7.30 -6.80 9.22
CA ALA A 7 -6.45 -7.83 9.80
C ALA A 7 -5.07 -7.78 9.14
N VAL A 8 -4.08 -7.25 9.85
CA VAL A 8 -2.71 -7.17 9.35
C VAL A 8 -2.09 -8.56 9.33
N VAL A 9 -1.54 -8.95 8.18
CA VAL A 9 -0.82 -10.22 7.99
C VAL A 9 0.68 -9.98 8.07
N GLN A 10 1.17 -8.91 7.45
CA GLN A 10 2.56 -8.48 7.47
C GLN A 10 2.60 -6.96 7.43
N ASN A 11 3.50 -6.35 8.22
CA ASN A 11 3.72 -4.92 8.17
C ASN A 11 5.19 -4.63 8.42
N GLU A 12 5.81 -3.93 7.46
CA GLU A 12 7.19 -3.45 7.54
C GLU A 12 7.23 -1.92 7.65
N MET A 13 6.10 -1.24 7.49
CA MET A 13 6.01 0.21 7.63
C MET A 13 6.35 0.66 9.04
N SER A 14 6.98 1.84 9.14
CA SER A 14 7.08 2.53 10.42
C SER A 14 5.68 2.81 10.98
N PRO A 15 5.51 2.92 12.31
CA PRO A 15 4.21 3.23 12.92
C PRO A 15 3.56 4.50 12.36
N GLU A 16 4.35 5.52 12.06
CA GLU A 16 3.90 6.80 11.51
C GLU A 16 3.39 6.62 10.08
N LEU A 17 4.17 5.95 9.23
CA LEU A 17 3.80 5.69 7.83
C LEU A 17 2.55 4.81 7.76
N TYR A 18 2.48 3.76 8.60
CA TYR A 18 1.33 2.88 8.69
C TYR A 18 0.07 3.63 9.17
N SER A 19 0.20 4.50 10.16
CA SER A 19 -0.89 5.35 10.65
C SER A 19 -1.45 6.22 9.53
N GLU A 20 -0.60 6.90 8.76
CA GLU A 20 -1.04 7.69 7.61
C GLU A 20 -1.67 6.82 6.52
N PHE A 21 -1.10 5.65 6.25
CA PHE A 21 -1.63 4.72 5.25
C PHE A 21 -3.04 4.25 5.63
N ILE A 22 -3.26 3.91 6.90
CA ILE A 22 -4.58 3.48 7.39
C ILE A 22 -5.60 4.61 7.36
N LYS A 23 -5.20 5.87 7.60
CA LYS A 23 -6.10 7.02 7.39
C LYS A 23 -6.54 7.11 5.93
N VAL A 24 -5.61 6.99 4.98
CA VAL A 24 -5.91 6.98 3.55
C VAL A 24 -6.90 5.86 3.19
N PHE A 25 -6.65 4.64 3.69
CA PHE A 25 -7.54 3.50 3.44
C PHE A 25 -8.95 3.74 4.02
N ASN A 26 -9.05 4.17 5.28
CA ASN A 26 -10.33 4.43 5.94
C ASN A 26 -11.12 5.54 5.26
N ASP A 27 -10.45 6.62 4.85
CA ASP A 27 -11.06 7.72 4.08
C ASP A 27 -11.74 7.21 2.80
N LEU A 28 -11.07 6.30 2.07
CA LEU A 28 -11.63 5.73 0.84
C LEU A 28 -12.83 4.83 1.13
N VAL A 29 -12.77 4.04 2.20
CA VAL A 29 -13.89 3.19 2.63
C VAL A 29 -15.09 4.05 3.05
N GLU A 30 -14.87 5.14 3.79
CA GLU A 30 -15.93 6.06 4.20
C GLU A 30 -16.58 6.74 2.99
N LYS A 31 -15.79 7.22 2.02
CA LYS A 31 -16.30 7.82 0.78
C LYS A 31 -17.05 6.84 -0.12
N ALA A 32 -16.85 5.53 0.06
CA ALA A 32 -17.48 4.48 -0.72
C ALA A 32 -18.57 3.73 0.08
N ASP A 33 -19.16 4.38 1.08
CA ASP A 33 -20.25 3.82 1.91
C ASP A 33 -19.91 2.46 2.54
N GLY A 34 -18.66 2.31 3.02
CA GLY A 34 -18.18 1.10 3.68
C GLY A 34 -17.63 0.02 2.73
N LEU A 35 -17.60 0.28 1.42
CA LEU A 35 -17.01 -0.62 0.43
C LEU A 35 -15.48 -0.50 0.41
N CYS A 36 -14.80 -1.65 0.35
CA CYS A 36 -13.34 -1.67 0.26
C CYS A 36 -12.81 -1.15 -1.09
N PRO A 37 -11.79 -0.28 -1.09
CA PRO A 37 -11.28 0.36 -2.31
C PRO A 37 -10.65 -0.65 -3.27
N THR A 38 -10.65 -0.32 -4.56
CA THR A 38 -9.83 -1.04 -5.56
C THR A 38 -8.34 -0.79 -5.29
N ALA A 39 -7.47 -1.62 -5.87
CA ALA A 39 -6.03 -1.40 -5.78
C ALA A 39 -5.62 -0.06 -6.41
N GLU A 40 -6.22 0.27 -7.56
CA GLU A 40 -6.03 1.53 -8.27
C GLU A 40 -6.42 2.74 -7.42
N ALA A 41 -7.66 2.79 -6.91
CA ALA A 41 -8.11 3.91 -6.09
C ALA A 41 -7.27 4.10 -4.81
N LEU A 42 -6.78 3.01 -4.23
CA LEU A 42 -5.88 3.07 -3.08
C LEU A 42 -4.53 3.70 -3.45
N VAL A 43 -3.92 3.27 -4.56
CA VAL A 43 -2.62 3.79 -5.00
C VAL A 43 -2.72 5.24 -5.45
N ASP A 44 -3.76 5.60 -6.21
CA ASP A 44 -3.98 6.98 -6.65
C ASP A 44 -4.08 7.91 -5.45
N ARG A 45 -4.86 7.53 -4.44
CA ARG A 45 -5.02 8.29 -3.21
C ARG A 45 -3.73 8.40 -2.39
N VAL A 46 -2.91 7.36 -2.38
CA VAL A 46 -1.57 7.39 -1.76
C VAL A 46 -0.67 8.36 -2.52
N HIS A 47 -0.68 8.36 -3.85
CA HIS A 47 0.11 9.27 -4.68
C HIS A 47 -0.33 10.73 -4.58
N GLU A 48 -1.61 11.01 -4.32
CA GLU A 48 -2.12 12.38 -4.03
C GLU A 48 -1.41 13.03 -2.84
N ASN A 49 -0.94 12.24 -1.87
CA ASN A 49 -0.26 12.74 -0.68
C ASN A 49 1.26 12.51 -0.74
N ALA A 50 1.88 13.05 -1.79
CA ALA A 50 3.30 12.88 -2.10
C ALA A 50 4.27 13.39 -1.03
N ALA A 51 3.80 14.26 -0.11
CA ALA A 51 4.59 14.77 1.01
C ALA A 51 4.88 13.69 2.06
N VAL A 52 3.94 12.75 2.23
CA VAL A 52 4.07 11.61 3.14
C VAL A 52 4.50 10.36 2.37
N PHE A 53 3.86 10.12 1.23
CA PHE A 53 4.06 8.93 0.41
C PHE A 53 4.86 9.29 -0.83
N HIS A 54 6.18 9.08 -0.78
CA HIS A 54 7.03 9.25 -1.96
C HIS A 54 6.53 8.43 -3.16
N GLN A 55 6.84 8.86 -4.37
CA GLN A 55 6.40 8.22 -5.62
C GLN A 55 6.80 6.73 -5.72
N GLY A 56 6.00 5.94 -6.45
CA GLY A 56 6.30 4.53 -6.76
C GLY A 56 5.51 3.48 -5.96
N TRP A 57 4.42 3.87 -5.30
CA TRP A 57 3.52 2.93 -4.62
C TRP A 57 2.74 2.05 -5.60
N ASN A 58 2.57 0.80 -5.23
CA ASN A 58 1.85 -0.22 -5.96
C ASN A 58 0.95 -0.99 -4.99
N ALA A 59 -0.16 -1.51 -5.49
CA ALA A 59 -1.06 -2.35 -4.72
C ALA A 59 -1.54 -3.52 -5.56
N ILE A 60 -1.66 -4.68 -4.91
CA ILE A 60 -2.37 -5.85 -5.40
C ILE A 60 -3.59 -6.03 -4.51
N ARG A 61 -4.76 -6.23 -5.11
CA ARG A 61 -5.99 -6.62 -4.42
C ARG A 61 -6.48 -7.94 -5.01
N THR A 62 -6.70 -8.93 -4.17
CA THR A 62 -7.17 -10.26 -4.57
C THR A 62 -8.10 -10.87 -3.53
N VAL A 63 -8.84 -11.90 -3.91
CA VAL A 63 -9.66 -12.72 -3.01
C VAL A 63 -8.88 -13.91 -2.42
N ASP A 64 -7.70 -14.20 -2.97
CA ASP A 64 -6.83 -15.25 -2.45
C ASP A 64 -6.19 -14.81 -1.14
N GLU A 65 -6.46 -15.55 -0.06
CA GLU A 65 -5.93 -15.24 1.27
C GLU A 65 -4.46 -15.59 1.42
N ASP A 66 -3.94 -16.49 0.58
CA ASP A 66 -2.56 -16.98 0.59
C ASP A 66 -1.67 -16.28 -0.44
N ALA A 67 -2.24 -15.32 -1.17
CA ALA A 67 -1.51 -14.53 -2.15
C ALA A 67 -0.22 -13.94 -1.55
N TRP A 68 0.89 -14.27 -2.19
CA TRP A 68 2.21 -13.77 -1.85
C TRP A 68 2.84 -13.14 -3.09
N THR A 69 3.70 -12.16 -2.86
CA THR A 69 4.49 -11.53 -3.91
C THR A 69 5.94 -11.51 -3.48
N HIS A 70 6.84 -11.64 -4.45
CA HIS A 70 8.27 -11.46 -4.23
C HIS A 70 8.82 -10.57 -5.32
N MET A 71 9.58 -9.56 -4.90
CA MET A 71 10.18 -8.58 -5.79
C MET A 71 11.48 -8.08 -5.19
N SER A 72 12.55 -8.14 -5.99
CA SER A 72 13.91 -7.80 -5.55
C SER A 72 14.16 -6.29 -5.34
N SER A 73 13.16 -5.45 -5.60
CA SER A 73 13.29 -4.00 -5.64
C SER A 73 12.17 -3.30 -4.87
N ILE A 74 11.62 -3.96 -3.84
CA ILE A 74 10.74 -3.29 -2.86
C ILE A 74 11.61 -2.34 -2.04
N ASP A 75 11.09 -1.13 -1.80
CA ASP A 75 11.73 -0.16 -0.92
C ASP A 75 11.54 -0.59 0.54
N ASP A 76 12.63 -0.65 1.29
CA ASP A 76 12.63 -1.20 2.65
C ASP A 76 11.67 -0.42 3.56
N GLY A 77 10.90 -1.15 4.37
CA GLY A 77 9.96 -0.54 5.31
C GLY A 77 8.73 0.11 4.65
N THR A 78 8.38 -0.29 3.43
CA THR A 78 7.18 0.23 2.74
C THR A 78 6.10 -0.82 2.51
N LEU A 79 6.36 -2.08 2.84
CA LEU A 79 5.44 -3.18 2.59
C LEU A 79 4.41 -3.34 3.71
N VAL A 80 3.16 -3.51 3.31
CA VAL A 80 2.08 -3.99 4.18
C VAL A 80 1.21 -4.99 3.43
N ARG A 81 0.89 -6.10 4.10
CA ARG A 81 -0.13 -7.06 3.68
C ARG A 81 -1.21 -7.12 4.75
N PHE A 82 -2.45 -6.91 4.34
CA PHE A 82 -3.59 -6.93 5.26
C PHE A 82 -4.84 -7.45 4.55
N ARG A 83 -5.80 -7.91 5.36
CA ARG A 83 -7.12 -8.29 4.90
C ARG A 83 -8.16 -7.28 5.33
N ALA A 84 -9.14 -7.02 4.46
CA ALA A 84 -10.22 -6.09 4.72
C ALA A 84 -11.53 -6.53 4.05
N GLY A 85 -12.62 -5.90 4.46
CA GLY A 85 -13.97 -6.15 3.95
C GLY A 85 -14.80 -7.04 4.86
N LEU A 86 -16.05 -7.26 4.49
CA LEU A 86 -16.93 -8.22 5.16
C LEU A 86 -16.22 -9.58 5.24
N CYS A 87 -16.05 -10.07 6.47
CA CYS A 87 -15.34 -11.32 6.79
C CYS A 87 -13.90 -11.39 6.22
N PHE A 88 -13.20 -10.25 6.06
CA PHE A 88 -11.82 -10.19 5.58
C PHE A 88 -11.63 -10.83 4.18
N ARG A 89 -12.62 -10.63 3.30
CA ARG A 89 -12.66 -11.19 1.94
C ARG A 89 -11.50 -10.78 1.04
N TRP A 90 -10.98 -9.57 1.20
CA TRP A 90 -9.96 -9.02 0.30
C TRP A 90 -8.60 -9.04 0.97
N THR A 91 -7.61 -9.58 0.26
CA THR A 91 -6.19 -9.45 0.59
C THR A 91 -5.62 -8.29 -0.21
N TYR A 92 -4.94 -7.39 0.50
CA TYR A 92 -4.17 -6.30 -0.07
C TYR A 92 -2.69 -6.55 0.18
N ILE A 93 -1.86 -6.32 -0.84
CA ILE A 93 -0.41 -6.25 -0.72
C ILE A 93 -0.02 -4.90 -1.30
N VAL A 94 0.47 -4.00 -0.45
CA VAL A 94 0.83 -2.63 -0.82
C VAL A 94 2.30 -2.42 -0.48
N PHE A 95 3.04 -1.86 -1.43
CA PHE A 95 4.48 -1.66 -1.31
C PHE A 95 4.93 -0.54 -2.24
N ARG A 96 6.09 0.04 -1.96
CA ARG A 96 6.74 0.98 -2.87
C ARG A 96 7.86 0.28 -3.61
N ILE A 97 8.00 0.56 -4.90
CA ILE A 97 9.14 0.10 -5.69
C ILE A 97 10.29 1.09 -5.53
N LYS A 98 11.47 0.58 -5.20
CA LYS A 98 12.72 1.34 -5.14
C LYS A 98 13.00 1.95 -6.51
N GLN A 99 13.08 3.28 -6.57
CA GLN A 99 13.48 3.97 -7.78
C GLN A 99 15.00 3.81 -7.97
N SER A 100 15.43 3.59 -9.21
CA SER A 100 16.86 3.61 -9.54
C SER A 100 17.41 4.99 -9.21
N ASP A 101 18.49 5.06 -8.44
CA ASP A 101 19.30 6.26 -8.32
C ASP A 101 19.83 6.61 -9.72
N ASN A 102 19.18 7.56 -10.40
CA ASN A 102 19.70 8.13 -11.66
C ASN A 102 20.96 8.98 -11.42
N SER A 103 21.48 9.03 -10.19
CA SER A 103 22.74 9.65 -9.83
C SER A 103 23.92 8.70 -10.12
N ARG A 104 24.33 8.68 -11.40
CA ARG A 104 25.58 8.12 -11.97
C ARG A 104 25.42 6.83 -12.78
N SER A 105 25.26 7.02 -14.08
CA SER A 105 25.88 6.14 -15.07
C SER A 105 26.37 6.96 -16.25
N HIS A 106 27.42 7.76 -16.00
CA HIS A 106 28.36 8.12 -17.06
C HIS A 106 29.26 6.90 -17.33
N TYR A 107 28.69 5.80 -17.85
CA TYR A 107 29.51 4.86 -18.60
C TYR A 107 29.73 5.48 -19.97
N ARG A 108 30.79 6.30 -20.06
CA ARG A 108 31.53 6.47 -21.31
C ARG A 108 32.22 5.14 -21.58
N THR A 109 31.79 4.44 -22.62
CA THR A 109 32.64 3.55 -23.41
C THR A 109 32.84 4.19 -24.76
#